data_AF-A0A415JAN4-F1
#
_entry.id   AF-A0A415JAN4-F1
#
_cell.length_a   1.000
_cell.length_b   1.000
_cell.length_c   1.000
_cell.angle_alpha   90.00
_cell.angle_beta   90.00
_cell.angle_gamma   90.00
#
_symmetry.space_group_name_H-M   'P 1'
#
loop_
_entity.id
_entity.type
_entity.pdbx_description
1 polymer ?
#
loop_
_entity_poly.entity_id
_entity_poly.type
_entity_poly.pdbx_seq_one_letter_code
_entity_poly.pdbx_strand_id
1 'polypeptide(L)'
;MTYRLLFIALLISVLPSCTHEFSLNEVDAERKIVLFCMPSTLGDTTLIQVARSRVIHNQGTNTDGKPFLVFRLNGEEKEIHYTEVFTGLLPARSYYVVEKLKENDKINMEVSYPNLPVAKSQTVIPQAFPLDKSEVVLTDGEYGKKIQFRIAFTDSAEAEDYYGMRVIKKTSTAFFQPENSDSDTIKYTSVDLNLDNEPLFSEKTGFDDIFDISKEYYRNLYIWDDSKINGKSYTLKVDTYYDAGYEDEEQKENIEFKIYLYKLSKEMYTYLKSLNRINNNDLGGYGLAPIRSHYTNVENGIGLLGGCNVYESEWISNPKE
;
A
#
# COMPACT_ATOMS: atom_id res chain seq x y z
N MET A 1 -0.18 5.07 62.62
CA MET A 1 0.76 5.85 61.78
C MET A 1 1.89 4.98 61.20
N THR A 2 2.42 4.04 61.98
CA THR A 2 3.45 3.06 61.59
C THR A 2 3.06 2.14 60.43
N TYR A 3 1.83 1.63 60.37
CA TYR A 3 1.38 0.77 59.25
C TYR A 3 1.25 1.52 57.89
N ARG A 4 0.95 2.83 57.91
CA ARG A 4 0.90 3.66 56.68
C ARG A 4 2.30 3.89 56.10
N LEU A 5 3.30 4.09 56.95
CA LEU A 5 4.70 4.24 56.54
C LEU A 5 5.27 2.93 55.98
N LEU A 6 4.88 1.79 56.53
CA LEU A 6 5.26 0.46 56.03
C LEU A 6 4.66 0.16 54.65
N PHE A 7 3.40 0.52 54.41
CA PHE A 7 2.77 0.39 53.08
C PHE A 7 3.40 1.30 52.02
N ILE A 8 3.79 2.53 52.38
CA ILE A 8 4.48 3.45 51.48
C ILE A 8 5.89 2.94 51.16
N ALA A 9 6.62 2.42 52.16
CA ALA A 9 7.94 1.83 51.95
C ALA A 9 7.87 0.56 51.08
N LEU A 10 6.84 -0.26 51.24
CA LEU A 10 6.60 -1.43 50.39
C LEU A 10 6.28 -1.01 48.94
N LEU A 11 5.50 0.05 48.73
CA LEU A 11 5.18 0.58 47.39
C LEU A 11 6.42 1.08 46.63
N ILE A 12 7.38 1.70 47.33
CA ILE A 12 8.62 2.21 46.73
C ILE A 12 9.54 1.07 46.30
N SER A 13 9.51 -0.08 46.99
CA SER A 13 10.32 -1.25 46.64
C SER A 13 9.85 -2.01 45.39
N VAL A 14 8.65 -1.73 44.87
CA VAL A 14 8.11 -2.34 43.63
C VAL A 14 8.40 -1.50 42.38
N LEU A 15 9.17 -0.42 42.50
CA LEU A 15 9.52 0.47 41.38
C LEU A 15 11.00 0.40 40.95
N PRO A 16 11.67 -0.77 40.80
CA PRO A 16 12.85 -0.79 39.97
C PRO A 16 12.40 -0.64 38.51
N SER A 17 12.28 0.61 38.06
CA SER A 17 12.26 0.91 36.64
C SER A 17 13.63 0.49 36.10
N CYS A 18 13.70 -0.67 35.45
CA CYS A 18 14.88 -1.04 34.68
C CYS A 18 15.03 -0.04 33.53
N THR A 19 15.76 1.04 33.77
CA THR A 19 16.21 1.93 32.70
C THR A 19 17.28 1.17 31.91
N HIS A 20 16.87 0.52 30.84
CA HIS A 20 17.80 -0.07 29.90
C HIS A 20 18.39 1.07 29.07
N GLU A 21 19.63 1.44 29.36
CA GLU A 21 20.35 2.46 28.60
C GLU A 21 20.76 1.84 27.25
N PHE A 22 20.00 2.12 26.20
CA PHE A 22 20.30 1.64 24.86
C PHE A 22 21.33 2.56 24.21
N SER A 23 22.60 2.14 24.23
CA SER A 23 23.65 2.86 23.53
C SER A 23 23.56 2.56 22.04
N LEU A 24 23.24 3.57 21.23
CA LEU A 24 23.28 3.44 19.77
C LEU A 24 24.70 3.11 19.27
N ASN A 25 25.74 3.40 20.06
CA ASN A 25 27.15 3.20 19.69
C ASN A 25 27.56 1.73 19.47
N GLU A 26 26.73 0.77 19.89
CA GLU A 26 26.99 -0.66 19.70
C GLU A 26 26.34 -1.23 18.43
N VAL A 27 25.60 -0.42 17.67
CA VAL A 27 24.94 -0.85 16.42
C VAL A 27 25.89 -0.64 15.24
N ASP A 28 26.80 -1.58 15.04
CA ASP A 28 27.69 -1.62 13.86
C ASP A 28 26.91 -2.07 12.61
N ALA A 29 26.03 -1.19 12.12
CA ALA A 29 25.25 -1.43 10.91
C ALA A 29 26.01 -0.93 9.69
N GLU A 30 26.19 -1.80 8.69
CA GLU A 30 26.74 -1.42 7.39
C GLU A 30 25.70 -0.68 6.54
N ARG A 31 26.19 0.19 5.65
CA ARG A 31 25.35 0.85 4.63
C ARG A 31 24.79 -0.20 3.68
N LYS A 32 23.54 -0.01 3.27
CA LYS A 32 22.83 -0.90 2.34
C LYS A 32 22.30 -0.12 1.16
N ILE A 33 22.19 -0.80 0.02
CA ILE A 33 21.47 -0.27 -1.14
C ILE A 33 19.97 -0.31 -0.83
N VAL A 34 19.27 0.77 -1.20
CA VAL A 34 17.81 0.86 -1.13
C VAL A 34 17.28 0.76 -2.56
N LEU A 35 16.38 -0.20 -2.82
CA LEU A 35 15.73 -0.39 -4.12
C LEU A 35 14.22 -0.43 -3.94
N PHE A 36 13.48 0.42 -4.65
CA PHE A 36 12.04 0.31 -4.81
C PHE A 36 11.69 0.30 -6.29
N CYS A 37 11.06 -0.78 -6.72
CA CYS A 37 10.56 -0.97 -8.08
C CYS A 37 9.26 -1.77 -7.99
N MET A 38 8.18 -1.21 -8.53
CA MET A 38 6.84 -1.79 -8.44
C MET A 38 6.24 -1.92 -9.84
N PRO A 39 6.80 -2.82 -10.68
CA PRO A 39 6.35 -2.99 -12.05
C PRO A 39 4.90 -3.45 -12.10
N SER A 40 4.12 -2.91 -13.03
CA SER A 40 2.72 -3.28 -13.21
C SER A 40 2.33 -3.38 -14.68
N THR A 41 1.23 -4.08 -14.96
CA THR A 41 0.61 -4.12 -16.30
C THR A 41 -0.08 -2.82 -16.68
N LEU A 42 -0.20 -1.86 -15.75
CA LEU A 42 -0.78 -0.55 -16.01
C LEU A 42 0.26 0.37 -16.66
N GLY A 43 0.05 0.70 -17.93
CA GLY A 43 0.95 1.53 -18.72
C GLY A 43 2.18 0.76 -19.23
N ASP A 44 3.17 1.51 -19.69
CA ASP A 44 4.44 0.98 -20.24
C ASP A 44 5.66 1.45 -19.45
N THR A 45 5.49 2.32 -18.45
CA THR A 45 6.61 2.97 -17.77
C THR A 45 6.74 2.43 -16.35
N THR A 46 7.85 1.76 -16.04
CA THR A 46 8.16 1.26 -14.70
C THR A 46 9.18 2.17 -14.03
N LEU A 47 8.80 2.76 -12.90
CA LEU A 47 9.67 3.59 -12.06
C LEU A 47 10.62 2.74 -11.22
N ILE A 48 11.89 3.16 -11.18
CA ILE A 48 12.96 2.59 -10.37
C ILE A 48 13.50 3.68 -9.44
N GLN A 49 13.32 3.48 -8.15
CA GLN A 49 13.89 4.33 -7.10
C GLN A 49 15.05 3.62 -6.43
N VAL A 50 16.20 4.28 -6.42
CA VAL A 50 17.42 3.74 -5.81
C VAL A 50 18.08 4.78 -4.94
N ALA A 51 18.52 4.34 -3.77
CA ALA A 51 19.23 5.17 -2.80
C ALA A 51 20.24 4.33 -2.01
N ARG A 52 20.93 4.98 -1.07
CA ARG A 52 21.83 4.33 -0.11
C ARG A 52 21.36 4.67 1.30
N SER A 53 21.31 3.68 2.18
CA SER A 53 21.00 3.93 3.58
C SER A 53 22.12 4.76 4.23
N ARG A 54 21.75 5.57 5.22
CA ARG A 54 22.69 6.31 6.06
C ARG A 54 22.76 5.63 7.40
N VAL A 55 23.97 5.29 7.83
CA VAL A 55 24.23 4.74 9.16
C VAL A 55 24.49 5.91 10.11
N ILE A 56 23.98 5.82 11.33
CA ILE A 56 23.97 6.95 12.28
C ILE A 56 25.41 7.36 12.64
N HIS A 57 26.30 6.38 12.81
CA HIS A 57 27.68 6.56 13.28
C HIS A 57 28.68 6.89 12.19
N ASN A 58 28.41 6.44 10.95
CA ASN A 58 29.30 6.66 9.82
C ASN A 58 28.54 7.40 8.71
N GLN A 59 28.46 8.73 8.88
CA GLN A 59 28.09 9.66 7.81
C GLN A 59 29.21 9.82 6.76
N GLY A 60 30.06 8.81 6.58
CA GLY A 60 31.11 8.73 5.57
C GLY A 60 30.75 9.44 4.27
N THR A 61 31.74 10.08 3.68
CA THR A 61 31.58 10.96 2.51
C THR A 61 30.64 10.31 1.49
N ASN A 62 29.50 10.96 1.23
CA ASN A 62 28.65 10.58 0.11
C ASN A 62 29.51 10.79 -1.14
N THR A 63 30.11 9.72 -1.64
CA THR A 63 30.61 9.76 -3.01
C THR A 63 29.36 9.78 -3.88
N ASP A 64 29.13 10.87 -4.61
CA ASP A 64 28.02 11.08 -5.55
C ASP A 64 28.11 10.16 -6.79
N GLY A 65 28.58 8.92 -6.60
CA GLY A 65 28.56 7.91 -7.65
C GLY A 65 27.12 7.57 -7.98
N LYS A 66 26.75 7.73 -9.25
CA LYS A 66 25.50 7.18 -9.77
C LYS A 66 25.52 5.66 -9.61
N PRO A 67 24.38 5.03 -9.24
CA PRO A 67 24.29 3.58 -9.25
C PRO A 67 24.50 3.03 -10.66
N PHE A 68 25.12 1.86 -10.76
CA PHE A 68 24.99 1.02 -11.95
C PHE A 68 23.79 0.10 -11.76
N LEU A 69 22.88 0.12 -12.72
CA LEU A 69 21.60 -0.58 -12.69
C LEU A 69 21.52 -1.55 -13.84
N VAL A 70 21.00 -2.74 -13.57
CA VAL A 70 20.62 -3.72 -14.58
C VAL A 70 19.17 -4.10 -14.35
N PHE A 71 18.37 -4.02 -15.40
CA PHE A 71 16.99 -4.47 -15.43
C PHE A 71 16.86 -5.52 -16.53
N ARG A 72 16.48 -6.74 -16.17
CA ARG A 72 16.24 -7.81 -17.13
C ARG A 72 14.77 -8.19 -17.13
N LEU A 73 14.17 -8.18 -18.31
CA LEU A 73 12.83 -8.67 -18.59
C LEU A 73 12.96 -10.01 -19.32
N ASN A 74 12.48 -11.09 -18.70
CA ASN A 74 12.55 -12.45 -19.23
C ASN A 74 13.98 -12.88 -19.65
N GLY A 75 14.99 -12.39 -18.92
CA GLY A 75 16.41 -12.65 -19.17
C GLY A 75 17.08 -11.69 -20.15
N GLU A 76 16.32 -10.85 -20.85
CA GLU A 76 16.84 -9.81 -21.75
C GLU A 76 17.06 -8.50 -21.00
N GLU A 77 18.26 -7.91 -21.10
CA GLU A 77 18.56 -6.62 -20.50
C GLU A 77 17.85 -5.49 -21.25
N LYS A 78 17.19 -4.60 -20.50
CA LYS A 78 16.43 -3.47 -21.04
C LYS A 78 17.12 -2.15 -20.77
N GLU A 79 16.92 -1.19 -21.67
CA GLU A 79 17.46 0.15 -21.51
C GLU A 79 16.82 0.84 -20.29
N ILE A 80 17.67 1.44 -19.46
CA ILE A 80 17.24 2.22 -18.29
C ILE A 80 17.47 3.69 -18.60
N HIS A 81 16.39 4.46 -18.54
CA HIS A 81 16.42 5.89 -18.69
C HIS A 81 16.52 6.60 -17.33
N TYR A 82 16.91 7.87 -17.36
CA TYR A 82 17.05 8.70 -16.18
C TYR A 82 16.44 10.08 -16.43
N THR A 83 15.63 10.56 -15.49
CA THR A 83 15.14 11.95 -15.50
C THR A 83 15.70 12.73 -14.32
N GLU A 84 16.29 13.89 -14.60
CA GLU A 84 16.74 14.83 -13.56
C GLU A 84 15.58 15.65 -13.01
N VAL A 85 14.56 15.92 -13.84
CA VAL A 85 13.43 16.80 -13.51
C VAL A 85 12.11 16.04 -13.39
N PHE A 86 11.15 16.63 -12.70
CA PHE A 86 9.79 16.10 -12.62
C PHE A 86 9.07 16.25 -13.97
N THR A 87 8.40 15.19 -14.44
CA THR A 87 7.72 15.18 -15.75
C THR A 87 6.19 15.07 -15.66
N GLY A 88 5.60 15.32 -14.48
CA GLY A 88 4.18 15.05 -14.24
C GLY A 88 3.93 13.61 -13.79
N LEU A 89 4.51 12.64 -14.52
CA LEU A 89 4.36 11.21 -14.25
C LEU A 89 5.54 10.64 -13.45
N LEU A 90 6.75 11.17 -13.66
CA LEU A 90 7.97 10.67 -13.02
C LEU A 90 8.53 11.70 -12.03
N PRO A 91 8.91 11.27 -10.81
CA PRO A 91 9.65 12.10 -9.87
C PRO A 91 10.99 12.57 -10.47
N ALA A 92 11.44 13.76 -10.06
CA ALA A 92 12.80 14.21 -10.34
C ALA A 92 13.84 13.21 -9.80
N ARG A 93 14.98 13.09 -10.49
CA ARG A 93 16.11 12.22 -10.12
C ARG A 93 15.73 10.74 -9.98
N SER A 94 14.93 10.26 -10.92
CA SER A 94 14.48 8.87 -10.93
C SER A 94 14.92 8.12 -12.19
N TYR A 95 15.02 6.81 -12.05
CA TYR A 95 15.29 5.90 -13.16
C TYR A 95 13.99 5.23 -13.60
N TYR A 96 13.90 4.84 -14.85
CA TYR A 96 12.72 4.14 -15.36
C TYR A 96 13.05 3.28 -16.58
N VAL A 97 12.18 2.32 -16.85
CA VAL A 97 12.19 1.47 -18.05
C VAL A 97 10.87 1.66 -18.76
N VAL A 98 10.90 1.70 -20.10
CA VAL A 98 9.70 1.81 -20.95
C VAL A 98 9.48 0.47 -21.65
N GLU A 99 8.70 -0.40 -21.02
CA GLU A 99 8.34 -1.72 -21.51
C GLU A 99 6.89 -2.05 -21.12
N LYS A 100 6.11 -2.54 -22.09
CA LYS A 100 4.74 -2.99 -21.81
C LYS A 100 4.78 -4.39 -21.21
N LEU A 101 4.55 -4.46 -19.90
CA LEU A 101 4.58 -5.69 -19.14
C LEU A 101 3.28 -6.49 -19.29
N LYS A 102 3.40 -7.82 -19.21
CA LYS A 102 2.29 -8.77 -19.24
C LYS A 102 2.45 -9.85 -18.18
N GLU A 103 1.41 -10.66 -18.05
CA GLU A 103 1.37 -11.81 -17.16
C GLU A 103 2.55 -12.75 -17.37
N ASN A 104 3.09 -13.28 -16.26
CA ASN A 104 4.25 -14.15 -16.19
C ASN A 104 5.58 -13.52 -16.63
N ASP A 105 5.62 -12.23 -16.95
CA ASP A 105 6.89 -11.56 -17.18
C ASP A 105 7.75 -11.61 -15.92
N LYS A 106 8.96 -12.15 -16.07
CA LYS A 106 9.94 -12.25 -15.01
C LYS A 106 10.88 -11.05 -15.07
N ILE A 107 11.02 -10.36 -13.94
CA ILE A 107 11.87 -9.19 -13.81
C ILE A 107 12.99 -9.51 -12.82
N ASN A 108 14.22 -9.29 -13.24
CA ASN A 108 15.42 -9.41 -12.41
C ASN A 108 16.14 -8.06 -12.38
N MET A 109 16.49 -7.60 -11.18
CA MET A 109 17.22 -6.35 -11.01
C MET A 109 18.52 -6.56 -10.25
N GLU A 110 19.56 -5.85 -10.68
CA GLU A 110 20.82 -5.71 -9.96
C GLU A 110 21.16 -4.23 -9.80
N VAL A 111 21.60 -3.85 -8.61
CA VAL A 111 22.03 -2.49 -8.28
C VAL A 111 23.40 -2.55 -7.63
N SER A 112 24.33 -1.74 -8.11
CA SER A 112 25.68 -1.69 -7.53
C SER A 112 26.19 -0.27 -7.35
N TYR A 113 26.96 -0.09 -6.28
CA TYR A 113 27.79 1.08 -6.04
C TYR A 113 29.23 0.61 -5.77
N PRO A 114 30.28 1.43 -6.04
CA PRO A 114 31.67 1.00 -5.96
C PRO A 114 32.12 0.35 -4.64
N ASN A 115 31.47 0.70 -3.52
CA ASN A 115 31.86 0.26 -2.18
C ASN A 115 30.71 -0.46 -1.42
N LEU A 116 29.71 -0.98 -2.14
CA LEU A 116 28.62 -1.74 -1.54
C LEU A 116 28.47 -3.09 -2.25
N PRO A 117 28.11 -4.16 -1.53
CA PRO A 117 27.74 -5.41 -2.16
C PRO A 117 26.62 -5.19 -3.19
N VAL A 118 26.65 -5.95 -4.28
CA VAL A 118 25.62 -5.87 -5.32
C VAL A 118 24.29 -6.32 -4.71
N ALA A 119 23.30 -5.43 -4.80
CA ALA A 119 21.93 -5.75 -4.39
C ALA A 119 21.20 -6.42 -5.54
N LYS A 120 20.46 -7.50 -5.23
CA LYS A 120 19.75 -8.30 -6.22
C LYS A 120 18.32 -8.52 -5.80
N SER A 121 17.41 -8.50 -6.76
CA SER A 121 16.01 -8.83 -6.49
C SER A 121 15.34 -9.39 -7.74
N GLN A 122 14.22 -10.09 -7.53
CA GLN A 122 13.40 -10.60 -8.63
C GLN A 122 11.92 -10.59 -8.26
N THR A 123 11.08 -10.51 -9.28
CA THR A 123 9.62 -10.70 -9.17
C THR A 123 9.08 -11.28 -10.47
N VAL A 124 7.86 -11.79 -10.42
CA VAL A 124 7.07 -12.16 -11.60
C VAL A 124 5.80 -11.32 -11.61
N ILE A 125 5.36 -10.86 -12.78
CA ILE A 125 4.05 -10.23 -12.94
C ILE A 125 2.99 -11.33 -12.83
N PRO A 126 2.06 -11.23 -11.86
CA PRO A 126 1.06 -12.27 -11.67
C PRO A 126 0.05 -12.30 -12.84
N GLN A 127 -0.75 -13.36 -12.88
CA GLN A 127 -1.90 -13.48 -13.79
C GLN A 127 -2.88 -12.29 -13.60
N ALA A 128 -3.76 -12.08 -14.58
CA ALA A 128 -4.83 -11.10 -14.44
C ALA A 128 -5.71 -11.38 -13.22
N PHE A 129 -6.31 -10.33 -12.66
CA PHE A 129 -7.35 -10.50 -11.66
C PHE A 129 -8.53 -11.27 -12.29
N PRO A 130 -8.99 -12.39 -11.70
CA PRO A 130 -9.99 -13.27 -12.33
C PRO A 130 -11.42 -12.74 -12.15
N LEU A 131 -11.66 -11.52 -12.63
CA LEU A 131 -12.94 -10.81 -12.48
C LEU A 131 -14.03 -11.48 -13.32
N ASP A 132 -15.12 -11.88 -12.67
CA ASP A 132 -16.33 -12.34 -13.35
C ASP A 132 -17.29 -11.18 -13.60
N LYS A 133 -17.51 -10.34 -12.56
CA LYS A 133 -18.41 -9.18 -12.62
C LYS A 133 -18.08 -8.16 -11.54
N SER A 134 -18.21 -6.88 -11.84
CA SER A 134 -18.25 -5.81 -10.84
C SER A 134 -19.57 -5.02 -10.96
N GLU A 135 -20.14 -4.64 -9.81
CA GLU A 135 -21.31 -3.77 -9.74
C GLU A 135 -21.21 -2.80 -8.56
N VAL A 136 -21.78 -1.60 -8.74
CA VAL A 136 -21.91 -0.58 -7.69
C VAL A 136 -23.39 -0.37 -7.49
N VAL A 137 -23.87 -0.60 -6.27
CA VAL A 137 -25.31 -0.55 -5.97
C VAL A 137 -25.59 0.33 -4.77
N LEU A 138 -26.73 1.02 -4.81
CA LEU A 138 -27.29 1.69 -3.64
C LEU A 138 -28.01 0.66 -2.77
N THR A 139 -27.75 0.66 -1.48
CA THR A 139 -28.43 -0.22 -0.52
C THR A 139 -28.68 0.50 0.80
N ASP A 140 -29.59 -0.04 1.62
CA ASP A 140 -29.79 0.45 2.98
C ASP A 140 -28.63 0.02 3.89
N GLY A 141 -28.20 0.95 4.75
CA GLY A 141 -27.21 0.78 5.81
C GLY A 141 -27.76 1.25 7.16
N GLU A 142 -26.96 1.11 8.21
CA GLU A 142 -27.38 1.41 9.60
C GLU A 142 -27.73 2.89 9.82
N TYR A 143 -27.04 3.80 9.12
CA TYR A 143 -27.20 5.25 9.26
C TYR A 143 -27.78 5.93 8.00
N GLY A 144 -28.52 5.19 7.19
CA GLY A 144 -29.10 5.69 5.92
C GLY A 144 -28.64 4.86 4.72
N LYS A 145 -28.67 5.45 3.52
CA LYS A 145 -28.17 4.77 2.33
C LYS A 145 -26.65 4.61 2.36
N LYS A 146 -26.16 3.56 1.70
CA LYS A 146 -24.75 3.30 1.46
C LYS A 146 -24.53 2.82 0.02
N ILE A 147 -23.34 3.09 -0.49
CA ILE A 147 -22.87 2.51 -1.75
C ILE A 147 -22.16 1.20 -1.43
N GLN A 148 -22.57 0.12 -2.08
CA GLN A 148 -21.92 -1.18 -1.97
C GLN A 148 -21.24 -1.54 -3.29
N PHE A 149 -19.94 -1.77 -3.23
CA PHE A 149 -19.15 -2.34 -4.32
C PHE A 149 -19.21 -3.86 -4.19
N ARG A 150 -19.64 -4.54 -5.26
CA ARG A 150 -19.71 -6.00 -5.31
C ARG A 150 -18.82 -6.50 -6.43
N ILE A 151 -17.80 -7.27 -6.07
CA ILE A 151 -16.80 -7.82 -7.00
C ILE A 151 -16.91 -9.34 -6.96
N ALA A 152 -17.49 -9.92 -8.00
CA ALA A 152 -17.54 -11.36 -8.21
C ALA A 152 -16.29 -11.81 -8.98
N PHE A 153 -15.59 -12.80 -8.45
CA PHE A 153 -14.38 -13.35 -9.05
C PHE A 153 -14.20 -14.82 -8.68
N THR A 154 -13.42 -15.55 -9.47
CA THR A 154 -13.17 -16.98 -9.26
C THR A 154 -11.69 -17.24 -9.02
N ASP A 155 -11.37 -17.68 -7.82
CA ASP A 155 -10.01 -18.00 -7.39
C ASP A 155 -9.52 -19.34 -7.98
N SER A 156 -8.20 -19.47 -8.19
CA SER A 156 -7.59 -20.69 -8.70
C SER A 156 -7.15 -21.60 -7.55
N ALA A 157 -7.57 -22.86 -7.56
CA ALA A 157 -7.20 -23.83 -6.52
C ALA A 157 -5.71 -24.26 -6.56
N GLU A 158 -4.99 -23.92 -7.64
CA GLU A 158 -3.66 -24.44 -7.95
C GLU A 158 -2.51 -23.50 -7.52
N ALA A 159 -2.81 -22.26 -7.16
CA ALA A 159 -1.82 -21.24 -6.84
C ALA A 159 -2.15 -20.55 -5.51
N GLU A 160 -1.12 -20.13 -4.77
CA GLU A 160 -1.29 -19.24 -3.62
C GLU A 160 -1.39 -17.80 -4.16
N ASP A 161 -2.59 -17.25 -4.05
CA ASP A 161 -2.95 -16.02 -4.71
C ASP A 161 -3.18 -14.85 -3.75
N TYR A 162 -2.75 -13.67 -4.20
CA TYR A 162 -2.80 -12.44 -3.43
C TYR A 162 -3.51 -11.35 -4.20
N TYR A 163 -4.41 -10.66 -3.52
CA TYR A 163 -5.33 -9.73 -4.14
C TYR A 163 -5.32 -8.38 -3.45
N GLY A 164 -5.78 -7.36 -4.18
CA GLY A 164 -6.04 -6.05 -3.62
C GLY A 164 -7.16 -5.31 -4.34
N MET A 165 -7.76 -4.33 -3.65
CA MET A 165 -8.78 -3.44 -4.18
C MET A 165 -8.54 -2.01 -3.70
N ARG A 166 -8.79 -1.06 -4.58
CA ARG A 166 -8.87 0.37 -4.27
C ARG A 166 -10.00 0.99 -5.07
N VAL A 167 -10.67 1.99 -4.49
CA VAL A 167 -11.67 2.80 -5.20
C VAL A 167 -11.25 4.27 -5.18
N ILE A 168 -11.39 4.92 -6.33
CA ILE A 168 -11.23 6.37 -6.47
C ILE A 168 -12.60 6.99 -6.73
N LYS A 169 -12.92 8.04 -5.97
CA LYS A 169 -14.06 8.92 -6.22
C LYS A 169 -13.60 10.13 -7.02
N LYS A 170 -14.29 10.39 -8.13
CA LYS A 170 -14.22 11.64 -8.89
C LYS A 170 -15.45 12.47 -8.54
N THR A 171 -15.22 13.69 -8.08
CA THR A 171 -16.26 14.71 -7.87
C THR A 171 -16.04 15.80 -8.91
N SER A 172 -17.02 16.02 -9.77
CA SER A 172 -17.04 17.09 -10.76
C SER A 172 -18.09 18.12 -10.38
N THR A 173 -17.67 19.33 -10.03
CA THR A 173 -18.54 20.45 -9.71
C THR A 173 -18.68 21.34 -10.93
N ALA A 174 -19.90 21.54 -11.40
CA ALA A 174 -20.24 22.42 -12.51
C ALA A 174 -21.09 23.60 -12.02
N PHE A 175 -20.72 24.82 -12.39
CA PHE A 175 -21.47 26.03 -12.03
C PHE A 175 -22.48 26.40 -13.12
N PHE A 176 -23.71 26.72 -12.75
CA PHE A 176 -24.79 26.99 -13.70
C PHE A 176 -24.70 28.38 -14.35
N GLN A 177 -24.10 29.35 -13.65
CA GLN A 177 -23.93 30.69 -14.16
C GLN A 177 -22.73 30.76 -15.13
N PRO A 178 -22.89 31.28 -16.36
CA PRO A 178 -21.81 31.31 -17.36
C PRO A 178 -20.57 32.09 -16.94
N GLU A 179 -20.74 33.08 -16.07
CA GLU A 179 -19.64 33.87 -15.50
C GLU A 179 -18.77 33.08 -14.52
N ASN A 180 -19.30 31.97 -13.98
CA ASN A 180 -18.61 31.09 -13.04
C ASN A 180 -18.18 29.76 -13.68
N SER A 181 -18.43 29.51 -14.97
CA SER A 181 -18.08 28.23 -15.62
C SER A 181 -16.58 27.95 -15.66
N ASP A 182 -15.74 29.00 -15.66
CA ASP A 182 -14.28 28.84 -15.54
C ASP A 182 -13.85 28.33 -14.15
N SER A 183 -14.78 28.26 -13.19
CA SER A 183 -14.56 27.74 -11.83
C SER A 183 -14.89 26.26 -11.69
N ASP A 184 -15.32 25.57 -12.76
CA ASP A 184 -15.58 24.13 -12.74
C ASP A 184 -14.37 23.36 -12.18
N THR A 185 -14.62 22.45 -11.23
CA THR A 185 -13.54 21.70 -10.58
C THR A 185 -13.73 20.19 -10.73
N ILE A 186 -12.60 19.49 -10.81
CA ILE A 186 -12.55 18.03 -10.75
C ILE A 186 -11.60 17.63 -9.63
N LYS A 187 -12.12 16.88 -8.67
CA LYS A 187 -11.36 16.37 -7.53
C LYS A 187 -11.36 14.84 -7.54
N TYR A 188 -10.18 14.27 -7.37
CA TYR A 188 -10.00 12.82 -7.18
C TYR A 188 -9.64 12.53 -5.73
N THR A 189 -10.34 11.59 -5.11
CA THR A 189 -10.11 11.17 -3.72
C THR A 189 -10.12 9.66 -3.61
N SER A 190 -9.30 9.10 -2.71
CA SER A 190 -9.48 7.70 -2.30
C SER A 190 -10.80 7.56 -1.56
N VAL A 191 -11.46 6.42 -1.73
CA VAL A 191 -12.66 6.07 -0.96
C VAL A 191 -12.26 5.21 0.24
N ASP A 192 -12.68 5.64 1.43
CA ASP A 192 -12.64 4.80 2.63
C ASP A 192 -13.74 3.76 2.56
N LEU A 193 -13.35 2.48 2.58
CA LEU A 193 -14.24 1.34 2.55
C LEU A 193 -14.47 0.80 3.96
N ASN A 194 -15.74 0.58 4.30
CA ASN A 194 -16.15 -0.19 5.47
C ASN A 194 -16.03 -1.69 5.15
N LEU A 195 -15.26 -2.39 5.99
CA LEU A 195 -14.93 -3.81 5.84
C LEU A 195 -15.56 -4.69 6.94
N ASP A 196 -16.36 -4.12 7.85
CA ASP A 196 -16.82 -4.81 9.07
C ASP A 196 -17.61 -6.08 8.76
N ASN A 197 -18.35 -6.06 7.65
CA ASN A 197 -19.19 -7.18 7.19
C ASN A 197 -18.54 -8.02 6.09
N GLU A 198 -17.23 -7.87 5.84
CA GLU A 198 -16.52 -8.56 4.77
C GLU A 198 -15.55 -9.63 5.34
N PRO A 199 -15.91 -10.92 5.26
CA PRO A 199 -15.13 -12.04 5.79
C PRO A 199 -13.67 -12.08 5.34
N LEU A 200 -13.35 -11.60 4.13
CA LEU A 200 -11.96 -11.58 3.64
C LEU A 200 -11.06 -10.71 4.50
N PHE A 201 -11.57 -9.58 4.99
CA PHE A 201 -10.80 -8.61 5.79
C PHE A 201 -11.04 -8.71 7.29
N SER A 202 -12.14 -9.34 7.71
CA SER A 202 -12.50 -9.45 9.12
C SER A 202 -11.51 -10.40 9.84
N GLU A 203 -10.53 -9.80 10.52
CA GLU A 203 -9.64 -10.46 11.48
C GLU A 203 -9.51 -9.59 12.74
N LYS A 204 -10.61 -9.04 13.27
CA LYS A 204 -10.57 -8.55 14.66
C LYS A 204 -10.50 -9.80 15.54
N THR A 205 -9.29 -10.16 15.98
CA THR A 205 -9.07 -11.31 16.86
C THR A 205 -8.16 -10.90 18.01
N GLY A 206 -8.48 -11.33 19.22
CA GLY A 206 -7.65 -11.05 20.40
C GLY A 206 -7.81 -9.61 20.90
N PHE A 207 -6.69 -8.93 21.19
CA PHE A 207 -6.72 -7.58 21.77
C PHE A 207 -7.33 -6.52 20.84
N ASP A 208 -7.21 -6.66 19.52
CA ASP A 208 -7.80 -5.74 18.55
C ASP A 208 -9.34 -5.70 18.64
N ASP A 209 -9.96 -6.84 18.95
CA ASP A 209 -11.41 -6.97 19.16
C ASP A 209 -11.85 -6.39 20.53
N ILE A 210 -11.02 -6.60 21.56
CA ILE A 210 -11.27 -6.10 22.92
C ILE A 210 -11.18 -4.57 22.99
N PHE A 211 -10.28 -3.96 22.22
CA PHE A 211 -9.99 -2.52 22.27
C PHE A 211 -10.51 -1.73 21.05
N ASP A 212 -11.23 -2.39 20.13
CA ASP A 212 -11.76 -1.82 18.88
C ASP A 212 -10.72 -0.97 18.11
N ILE A 213 -9.50 -1.51 17.99
CA ILE A 213 -8.40 -0.80 17.34
C ILE A 213 -8.67 -0.77 15.83
N SER A 214 -8.79 0.43 15.26
CA SER A 214 -9.03 0.61 13.83
C SER A 214 -7.86 0.12 13.00
N LYS A 215 -8.13 -0.64 11.95
CA LYS A 215 -7.11 -1.08 10.99
C LYS A 215 -7.02 -0.10 9.83
N GLU A 216 -5.90 0.60 9.71
CA GLU A 216 -5.58 1.39 8.52
C GLU A 216 -4.94 0.52 7.45
N TYR A 217 -5.29 0.80 6.19
CA TYR A 217 -4.65 0.21 5.02
C TYR A 217 -3.81 1.27 4.32
N TYR A 218 -2.55 0.95 4.03
CA TYR A 218 -1.62 1.86 3.38
C TYR A 218 -2.23 2.39 2.06
N ARG A 219 -2.48 3.71 2.00
CA ARG A 219 -3.06 4.43 0.86
C ARG A 219 -4.42 3.90 0.38
N ASN A 220 -5.27 3.38 1.28
CA ASN A 220 -6.58 2.81 0.95
C ASN A 220 -6.50 1.64 -0.05
N LEU A 221 -5.39 0.88 -0.03
CA LEU A 221 -5.24 -0.35 -0.78
C LEU A 221 -5.55 -1.53 0.14
N TYR A 222 -6.75 -2.09 -0.02
CA TYR A 222 -7.27 -3.18 0.78
C TYR A 222 -6.79 -4.50 0.20
N ILE A 223 -5.94 -5.24 0.92
CA ILE A 223 -5.30 -6.47 0.42
C ILE A 223 -5.74 -7.71 1.20
N TRP A 224 -5.82 -8.85 0.52
CA TRP A 224 -6.14 -10.15 1.11
C TRP A 224 -5.42 -11.28 0.39
N ASP A 225 -5.34 -12.44 1.04
CA ASP A 225 -4.90 -13.69 0.41
C ASP A 225 -6.12 -14.59 0.13
N ASP A 226 -5.90 -15.65 -0.65
CA ASP A 226 -6.93 -16.60 -1.06
C ASP A 226 -7.33 -17.61 0.04
N SER A 227 -6.74 -17.58 1.24
CA SER A 227 -6.87 -18.65 2.24
C SER A 227 -8.32 -18.98 2.63
N LYS A 228 -9.21 -17.99 2.56
CA LYS A 228 -10.65 -18.11 2.89
C LYS A 228 -11.53 -18.54 1.70
N ILE A 229 -11.01 -18.50 0.47
CA ILE A 229 -11.78 -18.77 -0.76
C ILE A 229 -11.22 -19.89 -1.63
N ASN A 230 -9.90 -20.14 -1.58
CA ASN A 230 -9.11 -21.16 -2.28
C ASN A 230 -9.90 -22.04 -3.27
N GLY A 231 -9.85 -21.67 -4.55
CA GLY A 231 -10.45 -22.37 -5.68
C GLY A 231 -11.95 -22.15 -5.88
N LYS A 232 -12.58 -21.24 -5.13
CA LYS A 232 -14.03 -20.98 -5.22
C LYS A 232 -14.31 -19.60 -5.78
N SER A 233 -15.48 -19.49 -6.42
CA SER A 233 -16.08 -18.19 -6.73
C SER A 233 -16.49 -17.49 -5.44
N TYR A 234 -16.16 -16.21 -5.34
CA TYR A 234 -16.50 -15.36 -4.22
C TYR A 234 -17.06 -14.03 -4.72
N THR A 235 -17.87 -13.38 -3.89
CA THR A 235 -18.33 -12.01 -4.14
C THR A 235 -17.93 -11.14 -2.96
N LEU A 236 -16.88 -10.35 -3.18
CA LEU A 236 -16.45 -9.32 -2.23
C LEU A 236 -17.53 -8.24 -2.16
N LYS A 237 -17.95 -7.89 -0.94
CA LYS A 237 -18.95 -6.84 -0.69
C LYS A 237 -18.38 -5.85 0.32
N VAL A 238 -18.00 -4.68 -0.17
CA VAL A 238 -17.44 -3.60 0.64
C VAL A 238 -18.24 -2.34 0.43
N ASP A 239 -18.46 -1.61 1.52
CA ASP A 239 -19.39 -0.50 1.55
C ASP A 239 -18.67 0.84 1.72
N THR A 240 -19.30 1.93 1.29
CA THR A 240 -18.92 3.29 1.67
C THR A 240 -20.19 4.14 1.88
N TYR A 241 -20.03 5.29 2.52
CA TYR A 241 -21.16 6.20 2.75
C TYR A 241 -21.76 6.69 1.42
N TYR A 242 -23.10 6.79 1.36
CA TYR A 242 -23.77 7.37 0.20
C TYR A 242 -23.67 8.90 0.23
N ASP A 243 -22.85 9.42 -0.66
CA ASP A 243 -22.74 10.85 -0.95
C ASP A 243 -23.60 11.15 -2.19
N ALA A 244 -24.73 11.84 -2.02
CA ALA A 244 -25.60 12.19 -3.14
C ALA A 244 -24.99 13.26 -4.07
N GLY A 245 -23.90 13.90 -3.63
CA GLY A 245 -23.40 15.14 -4.22
C GLY A 245 -24.26 16.33 -3.77
N TYR A 246 -23.75 17.52 -4.05
CA TYR A 246 -24.43 18.78 -3.79
C TYR A 246 -25.11 19.33 -5.06
N GLU A 247 -26.36 19.78 -4.97
CA GLU A 247 -27.07 20.47 -6.06
C GLU A 247 -27.92 21.61 -5.47
N ASP A 248 -27.67 22.84 -5.90
CA ASP A 248 -28.44 24.03 -5.56
C ASP A 248 -28.68 24.93 -6.79
N GLU A 249 -29.05 26.21 -6.59
CA GLU A 249 -29.28 27.14 -7.71
C GLU A 249 -27.99 27.58 -8.42
N GLU A 250 -26.82 27.38 -7.79
CA GLU A 250 -25.52 27.89 -8.26
C GLU A 250 -24.66 26.80 -8.90
N GLN A 251 -24.68 25.58 -8.35
CA GLN A 251 -23.78 24.51 -8.74
C GLN A 251 -24.41 23.12 -8.62
N LYS A 252 -23.81 22.18 -9.36
CA LYS A 252 -24.12 20.76 -9.30
C LYS A 252 -22.87 19.91 -9.26
N GLU A 253 -22.85 18.97 -8.33
CA GLU A 253 -21.83 17.94 -8.25
C GLU A 253 -22.28 16.64 -8.90
N ASN A 254 -21.40 16.07 -9.71
CA ASN A 254 -21.54 14.72 -10.23
C ASN A 254 -20.45 13.84 -9.62
N ILE A 255 -20.86 12.70 -9.08
CA ILE A 255 -19.97 11.73 -8.45
C ILE A 255 -19.86 10.50 -9.33
N GLU A 256 -18.63 10.06 -9.55
CA GLU A 256 -18.30 8.84 -10.26
C GLU A 256 -17.24 8.04 -9.49
N PHE A 257 -17.28 6.72 -9.59
CA PHE A 257 -16.34 5.81 -8.96
C PHE A 257 -15.52 5.07 -10.00
N LYS A 258 -14.25 4.80 -9.70
CA LYS A 258 -13.39 3.91 -10.48
C LYS A 258 -12.80 2.87 -9.56
N ILE A 259 -12.93 1.60 -9.95
CA ILE A 259 -12.48 0.44 -9.19
C ILE A 259 -11.17 -0.05 -9.78
N TYR A 260 -10.17 -0.19 -8.92
CA TYR A 260 -8.90 -0.84 -9.23
C TYR A 260 -8.84 -2.17 -8.50
N LEU A 261 -8.62 -3.24 -9.26
CA LEU A 261 -8.43 -4.59 -8.72
C LEU A 261 -7.02 -5.05 -9.05
N TYR A 262 -6.37 -5.65 -8.06
CA TYR A 262 -4.97 -6.03 -8.14
C TYR A 262 -4.82 -7.52 -7.94
N LYS A 263 -4.06 -8.17 -8.81
CA LYS A 263 -3.37 -9.42 -8.48
C LYS A 263 -1.94 -9.05 -8.11
N LEU A 264 -1.46 -9.51 -6.96
CA LEU A 264 -0.16 -9.12 -6.40
C LEU A 264 0.81 -10.30 -6.42
N SER A 265 2.08 -10.01 -6.73
CA SER A 265 3.16 -10.95 -6.40
C SER A 265 3.25 -11.16 -4.88
N LYS A 266 3.77 -12.31 -4.47
CA LYS A 266 3.97 -12.63 -3.04
C LYS A 266 4.81 -11.57 -2.33
N GLU A 267 5.84 -11.07 -2.99
CA GLU A 267 6.74 -10.05 -2.46
C GLU A 267 6.02 -8.72 -2.26
N MET A 268 5.21 -8.30 -3.24
CA MET A 268 4.37 -7.10 -3.13
C MET A 268 3.36 -7.22 -1.99
N TYR A 269 2.63 -8.34 -1.93
CA TYR A 269 1.65 -8.59 -0.88
C TYR A 269 2.30 -8.59 0.51
N THR A 270 3.41 -9.30 0.68
CA THR A 270 4.12 -9.40 1.96
C THR A 270 4.65 -8.03 2.40
N TYR A 271 5.15 -7.22 1.46
CA TYR A 271 5.56 -5.85 1.73
C TYR A 271 4.39 -4.98 2.22
N LEU A 272 3.28 -4.96 1.47
CA LEU A 272 2.09 -4.16 1.84
C LEU A 272 1.49 -4.63 3.17
N LYS A 273 1.43 -5.94 3.41
CA LYS A 273 1.02 -6.52 4.70
C LYS A 273 1.94 -6.08 5.82
N SER A 274 3.25 -6.00 5.58
CA SER A 274 4.21 -5.47 6.57
C SER A 274 3.98 -3.98 6.87
N LEU A 275 3.65 -3.16 5.87
CA LEU A 275 3.32 -1.74 6.07
C LEU A 275 2.04 -1.58 6.89
N ASN A 276 0.97 -2.30 6.54
CA ASN A 276 -0.28 -2.28 7.32
C ASN A 276 -0.03 -2.73 8.77
N ARG A 277 0.80 -3.76 8.97
CA ARG A 277 1.18 -4.25 10.31
C ARG A 277 2.05 -3.28 11.11
N ILE A 278 2.79 -2.39 10.47
CA ILE A 278 3.60 -1.36 11.13
C ILE A 278 2.72 -0.15 11.48
N ASN A 279 1.87 0.28 10.54
CA ASN A 279 0.93 1.38 10.78
C ASN A 279 -0.07 1.04 11.89
N ASN A 280 -0.58 -0.20 11.91
CA ASN A 280 -1.54 -0.66 12.92
C ASN A 280 -0.86 -1.24 14.18
N ASN A 281 0.34 -0.77 14.55
CA ASN A 281 1.07 -1.23 15.74
C ASN A 281 1.00 -0.21 16.88
N ASP A 282 -0.20 0.25 17.23
CA ASP A 282 -0.42 1.26 18.27
C ASP A 282 0.25 0.88 19.58
N LEU A 283 0.11 -0.38 20.01
CA LEU A 283 0.76 -0.90 21.21
C LEU A 283 2.29 -0.83 21.13
N GLY A 284 2.88 -1.02 19.95
CA GLY A 284 4.32 -0.84 19.75
C GLY A 284 4.74 0.62 19.86
N GLY A 285 3.91 1.57 19.40
CA GLY A 285 4.12 3.00 19.62
C GLY A 285 4.17 3.38 21.10
N TYR A 286 3.41 2.67 21.94
CA TYR A 286 3.42 2.82 23.40
C TYR A 286 4.47 1.93 24.12
N GLY A 287 5.34 1.22 23.38
CA GLY A 287 6.36 0.34 23.96
C GLY A 287 5.83 -0.95 24.58
N LEU A 288 4.57 -1.30 24.30
CA LEU A 288 3.87 -2.49 24.81
C LEU A 288 3.97 -3.70 23.86
N ALA A 289 4.56 -3.50 22.67
CA ALA A 289 4.82 -4.54 21.68
C ALA A 289 6.13 -4.23 20.91
N PRO A 290 6.82 -5.24 20.34
CA PRO A 290 8.00 -5.00 19.54
C PRO A 290 7.68 -4.19 18.27
N ILE A 291 8.58 -3.26 17.89
CA ILE A 291 8.53 -2.56 16.61
C ILE A 291 8.90 -3.56 15.50
N ARG A 292 8.04 -3.67 14.49
CA ARG A 292 8.19 -4.66 13.41
C ARG A 292 9.15 -4.14 12.34
N SER A 293 10.04 -5.00 11.85
CA SER A 293 10.93 -4.69 10.74
C SER A 293 10.20 -4.65 9.40
N HIS A 294 10.63 -3.78 8.49
CA HIS A 294 10.14 -3.77 7.11
C HIS A 294 10.53 -5.05 6.38
N TYR A 295 9.60 -5.62 5.60
CA TYR A 295 9.90 -6.69 4.67
C TYR A 295 10.83 -6.21 3.53
N THR A 296 11.71 -7.08 3.06
CA THR A 296 12.48 -6.87 1.84
C THR A 296 12.76 -8.18 1.11
N ASN A 297 12.69 -8.15 -0.22
CA ASN A 297 13.18 -9.21 -1.11
C ASN A 297 14.46 -8.79 -1.86
N VAL A 298 15.14 -7.76 -1.37
CA VAL A 298 16.38 -7.24 -1.96
C VAL A 298 17.56 -7.86 -1.22
N GLU A 299 18.17 -8.87 -1.82
CA GLU A 299 19.42 -9.47 -1.32
C GLU A 299 20.50 -8.39 -1.23
N ASN A 300 21.29 -8.38 -0.15
CA ASN A 300 22.30 -7.37 0.15
C ASN A 300 21.81 -5.91 0.17
N GLY A 301 20.50 -5.69 0.26
CA GLY A 301 19.88 -4.38 0.27
C GLY A 301 18.68 -4.31 1.20
N ILE A 302 17.89 -3.26 1.01
CA ILE A 302 16.56 -3.07 1.60
C ILE A 302 15.61 -2.49 0.55
N GLY A 303 14.31 -2.65 0.77
CA GLY A 303 13.25 -2.18 -0.13
C GLY A 303 12.53 -3.33 -0.83
N LEU A 304 11.99 -3.09 -2.02
CA LEU A 304 11.08 -3.99 -2.71
C LEU A 304 11.29 -3.99 -4.22
N LEU A 305 11.32 -5.18 -4.81
CA LEU A 305 10.90 -5.40 -6.19
C LEU A 305 9.63 -6.26 -6.17
N GLY A 306 8.47 -5.68 -6.47
CA GLY A 306 7.19 -6.36 -6.36
C GLY A 306 6.31 -6.11 -7.56
N GLY A 307 5.95 -7.16 -8.29
CA GLY A 307 5.06 -7.09 -9.45
C GLY A 307 3.59 -7.06 -9.07
N CYS A 308 2.76 -6.41 -9.89
CA CYS A 308 1.31 -6.55 -9.83
C CYS A 308 0.68 -6.52 -11.22
N ASN A 309 -0.50 -7.13 -11.33
CA ASN A 309 -1.40 -6.97 -12.47
C ASN A 309 -2.59 -6.14 -12.01
N VAL A 310 -2.96 -5.14 -12.79
CA VAL A 310 -4.00 -4.17 -12.43
C VAL A 310 -5.12 -4.21 -13.45
N TYR A 311 -6.33 -4.44 -12.96
CA TYR A 311 -7.56 -4.17 -13.68
C TYR A 311 -8.10 -2.79 -13.26
N GLU A 312 -8.49 -1.99 -14.24
CA GLU A 312 -9.13 -0.69 -14.06
C GLU A 312 -10.54 -0.73 -14.68
N SER A 313 -11.57 -0.38 -13.91
CA SER A 313 -12.92 -0.23 -14.44
C SER A 313 -13.08 1.09 -15.21
N GLU A 314 -14.10 1.16 -16.06
CA GLU A 314 -14.63 2.45 -16.49
C GLU A 314 -15.12 3.28 -15.29
N TRP A 315 -15.34 4.58 -15.50
CA TRP A 315 -16.02 5.42 -14.51
C TRP A 315 -17.47 4.98 -14.37
N ILE A 316 -17.89 4.72 -13.13
CA ILE A 316 -19.21 4.24 -12.77
C ILE A 316 -19.94 5.38 -12.09
N SER A 317 -21.04 5.84 -12.69
CA SER A 317 -21.85 6.90 -12.10
C SER A 317 -22.40 6.47 -10.73
N ASN A 318 -22.49 7.44 -9.81
CA ASN A 318 -23.09 7.21 -8.51
C ASN A 318 -24.54 6.71 -8.66
N PRO A 319 -24.87 5.52 -8.13
CA PRO A 319 -26.24 5.02 -8.10
C PRO A 319 -27.18 6.03 -7.44
N LYS A 320 -28.32 6.31 -8.06
CA LYS A 320 -29.32 7.23 -7.54
C LYS A 320 -30.40 6.47 -6.77
N GLU A 321 -31.03 7.16 -5.82
CA GLU A 321 -32.25 6.70 -5.14
C GLU A 321 -33.44 6.49 -6.08
#